data_AF-A0A2N6B197-F1
#
_entry.id   AF-A0A2N6B197-F1
#
_cell.length_a   1.000
_cell.length_b   1.000
_cell.length_c   1.000
_cell.angle_alpha   90.00
_cell.angle_beta   90.00
_cell.angle_gamma   90.00
#
_symmetry.space_group_name_H-M   'P 1'
#
loop_
_entity.id
_entity.type
_entity.pdbx_description
1 polymer ?
#
loop_
_entity_poly.entity_id
_entity_poly.type
_entity_poly.pdbx_seq_one_letter_code
_entity_poly.pdbx_strand_id
1 'polypeptide(L)'
;MSEHWDIVPADQVRQYRRASADRAAAEQSAKANIAERIRRAILTLAAQPDRELAMVAGRGSGWPEIVQAARDAYAAAPARIRFEASAHDVDDMLPALALLTRLKNMRGGKREYLVITLRAYGVSWWRIAQRFRCSEKTARRCYNNGISRAYELSQK
;
A
#
# COMPACT_ATOMS: atom_id res chain seq x y z
N MET A 1 -0.69 48.66 -32.40
CA MET A 1 -0.88 48.00 -31.09
C MET A 1 0.35 47.13 -30.86
N SER A 2 1.36 47.68 -30.19
CA SER A 2 2.62 46.98 -29.95
C SER A 2 2.48 46.13 -28.70
N GLU A 3 2.58 44.80 -28.83
CA GLU A 3 2.62 43.87 -27.70
C GLU A 3 3.90 44.14 -26.87
N HIS A 4 3.70 44.66 -25.66
CA HIS A 4 4.74 44.81 -24.68
C HIS A 4 5.00 43.43 -24.05
N TRP A 5 5.99 42.70 -24.57
CA TRP A 5 6.48 41.49 -23.94
C TRP A 5 7.38 41.89 -22.77
N ASP A 6 6.78 42.09 -21.60
CA ASP A 6 7.51 42.36 -20.36
C ASP A 6 8.50 41.21 -20.09
N ILE A 7 9.79 41.52 -20.13
CA ILE A 7 10.85 40.56 -19.83
C ILE A 7 10.77 40.23 -18.34
N VAL A 8 10.30 39.02 -18.01
CA VAL A 8 10.25 38.53 -16.63
C VAL A 8 11.68 38.54 -16.05
N PRO A 9 11.91 39.25 -14.93
CA PRO A 9 13.21 39.30 -14.27
C PRO A 9 13.77 37.91 -13.96
N ALA A 10 15.07 37.70 -14.17
CA ALA A 10 15.71 36.39 -14.04
C ALA A 10 15.63 35.80 -12.62
N ASP A 11 15.55 36.64 -11.60
CA ASP A 11 15.30 36.29 -10.20
C ASP A 11 13.88 35.75 -9.99
N GLN A 12 12.86 36.35 -10.60
CA GLN A 12 11.48 35.85 -10.56
C GLN A 12 11.38 34.46 -11.21
N VAL A 13 12.04 34.23 -12.35
CA VAL A 13 12.08 32.90 -12.99
C VAL A 13 12.74 31.86 -12.08
N ARG A 14 13.84 32.22 -11.38
CA ARG A 14 14.50 31.32 -10.42
C ARG A 14 13.63 31.03 -9.21
N GLN A 15 12.96 32.04 -8.65
CA GLN A 15 12.03 31.88 -7.53
C GLN A 15 10.86 30.97 -7.90
N TYR A 16 10.27 31.17 -9.08
CA TYR A 16 9.21 30.32 -9.60
C TYR A 16 9.65 28.86 -9.77
N ARG A 17 10.85 28.62 -10.32
CA ARG A 17 11.42 27.27 -10.46
C ARG A 17 11.70 26.59 -9.12
N ARG A 18 12.14 27.33 -8.11
CA ARG A 18 12.33 26.79 -6.75
C ARG A 18 10.98 26.42 -6.13
N ALA A 19 10.02 27.34 -6.16
CA ALA A 19 8.69 27.11 -5.62
C ALA A 19 7.97 25.92 -6.30
N SER A 20 8.15 25.73 -7.61
CA SER A 20 7.58 24.58 -8.32
C SER A 20 8.28 23.26 -7.95
N ALA A 21 9.60 23.26 -7.77
CA ALA A 21 10.36 22.10 -7.32
C ALA A 21 9.98 21.70 -5.89
N ASP A 22 9.84 22.67 -4.98
CA ASP A 22 9.47 22.43 -3.57
C ASP A 22 8.08 21.81 -3.47
N ARG A 23 7.12 22.31 -4.26
CA ARG A 23 5.76 21.75 -4.36
C ARG A 23 5.78 20.30 -4.86
N ALA A 24 6.55 20.02 -5.91
CA ALA A 24 6.67 18.67 -6.46
C ALA A 24 7.30 17.70 -5.45
N ALA A 25 8.30 18.15 -4.67
CA ALA A 25 8.91 17.35 -3.62
C ALA A 25 7.92 17.05 -2.48
N ALA A 26 7.15 18.04 -2.04
CA ALA A 26 6.11 17.85 -1.02
C ALA A 26 5.03 16.85 -1.47
N GLU A 27 4.56 16.96 -2.70
CA GLU A 27 3.58 16.03 -3.28
C GLU A 27 4.15 14.61 -3.34
N GLN A 28 5.41 14.46 -3.76
CA GLN A 28 6.08 13.16 -3.82
C GLN A 28 6.22 12.54 -2.42
N SER A 29 6.54 13.34 -1.40
CA SER A 29 6.59 12.89 -0.01
C SER A 29 5.20 12.44 0.48
N ALA A 30 4.14 13.17 0.14
CA ALA A 30 2.79 12.80 0.53
C ALA A 30 2.33 11.48 -0.11
N LYS A 31 2.67 11.27 -1.40
CA LYS A 31 2.43 9.99 -2.09
C LYS A 31 3.20 8.84 -1.46
N ALA A 32 4.46 9.06 -1.07
CA ALA A 32 5.26 8.06 -0.37
C ALA A 32 4.65 7.70 0.99
N ASN A 33 4.16 8.69 1.74
CA ASN A 33 3.46 8.47 3.01
C ASN A 33 2.20 7.62 2.83
N ILE A 34 1.40 7.87 1.79
CA ILE A 34 0.22 7.05 1.50
C ILE A 34 0.60 5.62 1.11
N ALA A 35 1.62 5.46 0.29
CA ALA A 35 2.12 4.14 -0.08
C ALA A 35 2.55 3.33 1.16
N GLU A 36 3.22 3.99 2.11
CA GLU A 36 3.64 3.38 3.37
C GLU A 36 2.46 3.04 4.28
N ARG A 37 1.48 3.94 4.44
CA ARG A 37 0.25 3.68 5.20
C ARG A 37 -0.51 2.48 4.65
N ILE A 38 -0.70 2.41 3.32
CA ILE A 38 -1.34 1.26 2.66
C ILE A 38 -0.54 -0.02 2.90
N ARG A 39 0.80 0.03 2.79
CA ARG A 39 1.67 -1.13 3.05
C ARG A 39 1.48 -1.64 4.48
N ARG A 40 1.57 -0.75 5.47
CA ARG A 40 1.42 -1.09 6.89
C ARG A 40 0.02 -1.63 7.19
N ALA A 41 -1.03 -1.04 6.61
CA ALA A 41 -2.39 -1.54 6.76
C ALA A 41 -2.57 -2.97 6.25
N ILE A 42 -2.02 -3.28 5.06
CA ILE A 42 -2.09 -4.64 4.50
C ILE A 42 -1.33 -5.64 5.39
N LEU A 43 -0.14 -5.27 5.87
CA LEU A 43 0.65 -6.15 6.73
C LEU A 43 0.03 -6.30 8.13
N THR A 44 -0.61 -5.25 8.65
CA THR A 44 -1.37 -5.29 9.90
C THR A 44 -2.53 -6.25 9.80
N LEU A 45 -3.30 -6.19 8.70
CA LEU A 45 -4.38 -7.13 8.44
C LEU A 45 -3.87 -8.57 8.36
N ALA A 46 -2.75 -8.78 7.69
CA ALA A 46 -2.16 -10.10 7.52
C ALA A 46 -1.47 -10.65 8.80
N ALA A 47 -1.12 -9.78 9.74
CA ALA A 47 -0.58 -10.15 11.05
C ALA A 47 -1.68 -10.49 12.06
N GLN A 48 -2.95 -10.16 11.79
CA GLN A 48 -4.05 -10.55 12.65
C GLN A 48 -4.17 -12.08 12.68
N PRO A 49 -4.43 -12.68 13.86
CA PRO A 49 -4.71 -14.10 13.93
C PRO A 49 -5.95 -14.39 13.06
N ASP A 50 -5.82 -15.38 12.17
CA ASP A 50 -6.94 -15.81 11.35
C ASP A 50 -8.05 -16.31 12.28
N ARG A 51 -9.18 -15.59 12.31
CA ARG A 51 -10.29 -15.80 13.24
C ARG A 51 -10.84 -17.22 13.13
N GLU A 52 -10.88 -17.78 11.92
CA GLU A 52 -11.35 -19.15 11.69
C GLU A 52 -10.37 -20.16 12.30
N LEU A 53 -9.06 -19.97 12.08
CA LEU A 53 -8.04 -20.79 12.73
C LEU A 53 -8.03 -20.63 14.26
N ALA A 54 -8.22 -19.41 14.76
CA ALA A 54 -8.27 -19.11 16.20
C ALA A 54 -9.50 -19.74 16.88
N MET A 55 -10.66 -19.75 16.20
CA MET A 55 -11.86 -20.44 16.68
C MET A 55 -11.69 -21.97 16.68
N VAL A 56 -10.98 -22.51 15.69
CA VAL A 56 -10.69 -23.95 15.64
C VAL A 56 -9.59 -24.37 16.63
N ALA A 57 -8.69 -23.46 17.01
CA ALA A 57 -7.56 -23.71 17.92
C ALA A 57 -7.80 -23.27 19.39
N GLY A 58 -8.96 -22.70 19.72
CA GLY A 58 -9.27 -22.24 21.08
C GLY A 58 -9.39 -23.38 22.10
N ARG A 59 -8.91 -23.13 23.33
CA ARG A 59 -9.20 -23.97 24.52
C ARG A 59 -10.72 -24.04 24.72
N GLY A 60 -11.29 -25.23 24.52
CA GLY A 60 -12.75 -25.47 24.56
C GLY A 60 -13.32 -26.05 23.27
N SER A 61 -12.52 -26.16 22.21
CA SER A 61 -12.85 -27.03 21.09
C SER A 61 -12.87 -28.48 21.60
N GLY A 62 -13.95 -29.23 21.35
CA GLY A 62 -14.15 -30.61 21.86
C GLY A 62 -13.17 -31.67 21.32
N TRP A 63 -11.99 -31.25 20.86
CA TRP A 63 -10.94 -32.13 20.36
C TRP A 63 -10.21 -32.79 21.52
N PRO A 64 -9.90 -34.10 21.44
CA PRO A 64 -9.06 -34.78 22.42
C PRO A 64 -7.68 -34.13 22.56
N GLU A 65 -7.09 -34.15 23.76
CA GLU A 65 -5.79 -33.53 24.08
C GLU A 65 -4.66 -33.92 23.11
N ILE A 66 -4.66 -35.15 22.61
CA ILE A 66 -3.63 -35.63 21.67
C ILE A 66 -3.69 -34.88 20.33
N VAL A 67 -4.90 -34.51 19.89
CA VAL A 67 -5.11 -33.74 18.66
C VAL A 67 -4.75 -32.28 18.89
N GLN A 68 -5.04 -31.73 20.07
CA GLN A 68 -4.63 -30.38 20.46
C GLN A 68 -3.11 -30.25 20.52
N ALA A 69 -2.41 -31.19 21.17
CA ALA A 69 -0.96 -31.21 21.28
C ALA A 69 -0.26 -31.36 19.92
N ALA A 70 -0.79 -32.23 19.03
CA ALA A 70 -0.29 -32.33 17.67
C ALA A 70 -0.55 -31.03 16.88
N ARG A 71 -1.73 -30.41 17.05
CA ARG A 71 -2.03 -29.12 16.41
C ARG A 71 -1.11 -28.02 16.90
N ASP A 72 -0.89 -27.87 18.20
CA ASP A 72 0.00 -26.85 18.75
C ASP A 72 1.45 -27.06 18.29
N ALA A 73 1.88 -28.32 18.17
CA ALA A 73 3.20 -28.68 17.65
C ALA A 73 3.38 -28.35 16.15
N TYR A 74 2.32 -28.46 15.33
CA TYR A 74 2.39 -28.25 13.87
C TYR A 74 1.77 -26.92 13.36
N ALA A 75 0.90 -26.27 14.14
CA ALA A 75 0.31 -24.97 13.84
C ALA A 75 1.27 -23.82 14.16
N ALA A 76 2.40 -24.09 14.81
CA ALA A 76 3.42 -23.12 15.17
C ALA A 76 4.19 -22.49 13.99
N ALA A 77 3.83 -22.78 12.73
CA ALA A 77 4.49 -22.15 11.59
C ALA A 77 3.53 -21.74 10.46
N PRO A 78 2.64 -20.75 10.66
CA PRO A 78 2.42 -19.82 9.57
C PRO A 78 3.76 -19.11 9.35
N ALA A 79 4.22 -18.98 8.11
CA ALA A 79 5.38 -18.15 7.78
C ALA A 79 5.10 -16.74 8.34
N ARG A 80 5.55 -16.48 9.56
CA ARG A 80 5.22 -15.26 10.30
C ARG A 80 5.74 -14.13 9.44
N ILE A 81 4.82 -13.31 8.95
CA ILE A 81 5.19 -12.01 8.40
C ILE A 81 6.00 -11.36 9.53
N ARG A 82 7.26 -11.02 9.29
CA ARG A 82 8.17 -10.42 10.29
C ARG A 82 7.74 -8.98 10.69
N PHE A 83 6.48 -8.64 10.44
CA PHE A 83 5.91 -7.33 10.70
C PHE A 83 5.16 -7.41 12.02
N GLU A 84 5.58 -6.60 12.98
CA GLU A 84 4.87 -6.40 14.24
C GLU A 84 4.05 -5.11 14.10
N ALA A 85 2.73 -5.25 14.16
CA ALA A 85 1.83 -4.11 14.09
C ALA A 85 1.87 -3.32 15.41
N SER A 86 2.02 -2.00 15.31
CA SER A 86 1.83 -1.09 16.45
C SER A 86 0.36 -0.75 16.66
N ALA A 87 0.00 -0.22 17.83
CA ALA A 87 -1.37 0.26 18.09
C ALA A 87 -1.83 1.30 17.05
N HIS A 88 -0.93 2.22 16.68
CA HIS A 88 -1.20 3.21 15.64
C HIS A 88 -1.53 2.58 14.27
N ASP A 89 -0.89 1.46 13.93
CA ASP A 89 -1.17 0.76 12.67
C ASP A 89 -2.56 0.15 12.64
N VAL A 90 -3.03 -0.34 13.79
CA VAL A 90 -4.37 -0.92 13.92
C VAL A 90 -5.43 0.17 13.71
N ASP A 91 -5.22 1.35 14.32
CA ASP A 91 -6.12 2.49 14.18
C ASP A 91 -6.13 3.04 12.75
N ASP A 92 -4.96 3.15 12.10
CA ASP A 92 -4.83 3.70 10.74
C ASP A 92 -5.16 2.68 9.64
N MET A 93 -5.24 1.39 9.96
CA MET A 93 -5.47 0.32 8.99
C MET A 93 -6.81 0.48 8.28
N LEU A 94 -7.91 0.72 9.01
CA LEU A 94 -9.26 0.75 8.43
C LEU A 94 -9.42 1.88 7.39
N PRO A 95 -9.02 3.15 7.67
CA PRO A 95 -9.01 4.20 6.66
C PRO A 95 -8.18 3.85 5.42
N ALA A 96 -6.99 3.27 5.61
CA ALA A 96 -6.11 2.89 4.51
C ALA A 96 -6.69 1.75 3.65
N LEU A 97 -7.33 0.75 4.27
CA LEU A 97 -8.02 -0.34 3.56
C LEU A 97 -9.29 0.15 2.84
N ALA A 98 -10.00 1.12 3.41
CA ALA A 98 -11.14 1.76 2.75
C ALA A 98 -10.70 2.51 1.48
N LEU A 99 -9.58 3.25 1.53
CA LEU A 99 -8.97 3.87 0.35
C LEU A 99 -8.61 2.84 -0.72
N LEU A 100 -7.99 1.74 -0.32
CA LEU A 100 -7.61 0.66 -1.22
C LEU A 100 -8.84 -0.03 -1.87
N THR A 101 -9.94 -0.14 -1.12
CA THR A 101 -11.23 -0.66 -1.62
C THR A 101 -11.88 0.31 -2.61
N ARG A 102 -11.87 1.62 -2.33
CA ARG A 102 -12.33 2.64 -3.28
C ARG A 102 -11.53 2.56 -4.59
N LEU A 103 -10.20 2.47 -4.49
CA LEU A 103 -9.33 2.30 -5.66
C LEU A 103 -9.70 1.05 -6.47
N LYS A 104 -9.86 -0.12 -5.81
CA LYS A 104 -10.24 -1.37 -6.47
C LYS A 104 -11.53 -1.24 -7.29
N ASN A 105 -12.50 -0.48 -6.78
CA ASN A 105 -13.81 -0.31 -7.39
C ASN A 105 -13.83 0.72 -8.54
N MET A 106 -12.76 1.51 -8.72
CA MET A 106 -12.63 2.39 -9.88
C MET A 106 -12.42 1.62 -11.19
N ARG A 107 -12.81 2.23 -12.31
CA ARG A 107 -12.55 1.67 -13.65
C ARG A 107 -11.04 1.51 -13.87
N GLY A 108 -10.58 0.27 -14.06
CA GLY A 108 -9.15 -0.07 -14.19
C GLY A 108 -8.40 -0.25 -12.87
N GLY A 109 -9.05 0.03 -11.74
CA GLY A 109 -8.46 0.01 -10.40
C GLY A 109 -8.08 -1.36 -9.86
N LYS A 110 -8.73 -2.42 -10.34
CA LYS A 110 -8.44 -3.81 -9.91
C LYS A 110 -6.99 -4.22 -10.13
N ARG A 111 -6.37 -3.80 -11.25
CA ARG A 111 -4.97 -4.14 -11.54
C ARG A 111 -4.02 -3.40 -10.60
N GLU A 112 -4.27 -2.11 -10.39
CA GLU A 112 -3.49 -1.25 -9.50
C GLU A 112 -3.56 -1.76 -8.05
N TYR A 113 -4.77 -2.11 -7.58
CA TYR A 113 -5.01 -2.79 -6.32
C TYR A 113 -4.11 -4.02 -6.15
N LEU A 114 -4.16 -4.96 -7.11
CA LEU A 114 -3.38 -6.20 -7.00
C LEU A 114 -1.87 -5.96 -7.01
N VAL A 115 -1.38 -5.03 -7.82
CA VAL A 115 0.04 -4.68 -7.88
C VAL A 115 0.49 -4.06 -6.55
N ILE A 116 -0.29 -3.14 -5.98
CA ILE A 116 -0.01 -2.53 -4.67
C ILE A 116 0.01 -3.61 -3.58
N THR A 117 -0.97 -4.50 -3.54
CA THR A 117 -1.03 -5.60 -2.56
C THR A 117 0.18 -6.52 -2.66
N LEU A 118 0.56 -6.96 -3.86
CA LEU A 118 1.74 -7.81 -4.05
C LEU A 118 3.02 -7.10 -3.63
N ARG A 119 3.14 -5.80 -3.92
CA ARG A 119 4.30 -5.00 -3.47
C ARG A 119 4.34 -4.84 -1.96
N ALA A 120 3.19 -4.72 -1.30
CA ALA A 120 3.12 -4.64 0.15
C ALA A 120 3.68 -5.90 0.83
N TYR A 121 3.41 -7.08 0.26
CA TYR A 121 4.01 -8.36 0.66
C TYR A 121 5.48 -8.54 0.24
N GLY A 122 6.13 -7.51 -0.31
CA GLY A 122 7.54 -7.59 -0.69
C GLY A 122 7.82 -8.38 -1.97
N VAL A 123 6.80 -8.72 -2.77
CA VAL A 123 7.01 -9.42 -4.05
C VAL A 123 7.85 -8.56 -4.99
N SER A 124 8.88 -9.16 -5.61
CA SER A 124 9.78 -8.47 -6.53
C SER A 124 9.06 -8.01 -7.81
N TRP A 125 9.58 -6.93 -8.42
CA TRP A 125 9.00 -6.40 -9.66
C TRP A 125 8.98 -7.41 -10.80
N TRP A 126 10.02 -8.24 -10.93
CA TRP A 126 10.09 -9.28 -11.96
C TRP A 126 8.97 -10.31 -11.83
N ARG A 127 8.64 -10.75 -10.59
CA ARG A 127 7.54 -11.70 -10.34
C ARG A 127 6.18 -11.09 -10.64
N ILE A 128 6.00 -9.82 -10.29
CA ILE A 128 4.78 -9.07 -10.61
C ILE A 128 4.63 -8.92 -12.13
N ALA A 129 5.69 -8.51 -12.80
CA ALA A 129 5.74 -8.36 -14.25
C ALA A 129 5.39 -9.68 -14.97
N GLN A 130 5.98 -10.80 -14.53
CA GLN A 130 5.67 -12.14 -15.01
C GLN A 130 4.19 -12.51 -14.79
N ARG A 131 3.66 -12.27 -13.58
CA ARG A 131 2.25 -12.56 -13.24
C ARG A 131 1.27 -11.81 -14.15
N PHE A 132 1.58 -10.57 -14.50
CA PHE A 132 0.72 -9.72 -15.36
C PHE A 132 1.13 -9.69 -16.83
N ARG A 133 2.05 -10.57 -17.25
CA ARG A 133 2.58 -10.64 -18.63
C ARG A 133 2.96 -9.27 -19.20
N CYS A 134 3.67 -8.47 -18.42
CA CYS A 134 4.15 -7.16 -18.84
C CYS A 134 5.61 -6.95 -18.45
N SER A 135 6.21 -5.84 -18.87
CA SER A 135 7.56 -5.46 -18.41
C SER A 135 7.54 -4.92 -16.98
N GLU A 136 8.71 -4.94 -16.31
CA GLU A 136 8.87 -4.32 -14.99
C GLU A 136 8.54 -2.83 -14.99
N LYS A 137 8.91 -2.11 -16.07
CA LYS A 137 8.59 -0.69 -16.25
C LYS A 137 7.08 -0.46 -16.22
N THR A 138 6.31 -1.31 -16.89
CA THR A 138 4.84 -1.25 -16.90
C THR A 138 4.26 -1.58 -15.52
N ALA A 139 4.83 -2.54 -14.80
CA ALA A 139 4.40 -2.87 -13.44
C ALA A 139 4.66 -1.70 -12.45
N ARG A 140 5.85 -1.08 -12.51
CA ARG A 140 6.18 0.11 -11.71
C ARG A 140 5.28 1.30 -12.04
N ARG A 141 5.00 1.55 -13.32
CA ARG A 141 4.06 2.58 -13.74
C ARG A 141 2.65 2.32 -13.19
N CYS A 142 2.18 1.07 -13.26
CA CYS A 142 0.89 0.68 -12.69
C CYS A 142 0.83 0.94 -11.18
N TYR A 143 1.88 0.60 -10.43
CA TYR A 143 1.99 0.92 -9.01
C TYR A 143 1.95 2.44 -8.74
N ASN A 144 2.80 3.22 -9.42
CA ASN A 144 2.86 4.68 -9.23
C ASN A 144 1.54 5.37 -9.57
N ASN A 145 0.86 4.92 -10.62
CA ASN A 145 -0.48 5.41 -10.97
C ASN A 145 -1.50 5.07 -9.89
N GLY A 146 -1.46 3.84 -9.36
CA GLY A 146 -2.34 3.42 -8.26
C GLY A 146 -2.12 4.25 -7.00
N ILE A 147 -0.87 4.51 -6.61
CA ILE A 147 -0.53 5.39 -5.47
C ILE A 147 -1.00 6.82 -5.73
N SER A 148 -0.80 7.36 -6.94
CA SER A 148 -1.25 8.73 -7.27
C SER A 148 -2.77 8.86 -7.18
N ARG A 149 -3.53 7.87 -7.67
CA ARG A 149 -4.99 7.83 -7.54
C ARG A 149 -5.43 7.66 -6.08
N ALA A 150 -4.76 6.82 -5.31
CA ALA A 150 -5.05 6.69 -3.88
C ALA A 150 -4.81 8.01 -3.13
N TYR A 151 -3.77 8.77 -3.51
CA TYR A 151 -3.53 10.12 -3.02
C TYR A 151 -4.67 11.07 -3.37
N GLU A 152 -5.09 11.13 -4.63
CA GLU A 152 -6.25 11.93 -5.05
C GLU A 152 -7.54 11.56 -4.29
N LEU A 153 -7.77 10.27 -4.03
CA LEU A 153 -8.93 9.80 -3.25
C LEU A 153 -8.86 10.18 -1.78
N SER A 154 -7.65 10.34 -1.22
CA SER A 154 -7.47 10.73 0.18
C SER A 154 -7.75 12.21 0.45
N GLN A 155 -7.74 13.04 -0.60
CA GLN A 155 -8.03 14.48 -0.52
C GLN A 155 -9.53 14.79 -0.66
N LYS A 156 -10.38 13.78 -0.90
CA LYS A 156 -11.83 13.90 -1.13
C LYS A 156 -12.62 13.22 -0.01
#